data_AF-A0A6M3K525-F1
#
_entry.id   AF-A0A6M3K525-F1
#
_cell.length_a   1.000
_cell.length_b   1.000
_cell.length_c   1.000
_cell.angle_alpha   90.00
_cell.angle_beta   90.00
_cell.angle_gamma   90.00
#
_symmetry.space_group_name_H-M   'P 1'
#
loop_
_entity.id
_entity.type
_entity.pdbx_description
1 polymer ?
#
loop_
_entity_poly.entity_id
_entity_poly.type
_entity_poly.pdbx_seq_one_letter_code
_entity_poly.pdbx_strand_id
1 'polypeptide(L)'
;MGESITINSLLVLMKAIRERVNELRALRSQVSVLETYYGQKEKTVVPQYDVKLVDKKVVELENFLFKADSKIKQANAINTIDIDANVDSLLAPLE
;
A
#
# COMPACT_ATOMS: atom_id res chain seq x y z
N MET A 1 18.48 -8.64 -11.47
CA MET A 1 17.62 -8.57 -12.67
C MET A 1 16.37 -7.81 -12.27
N GLY A 2 16.12 -6.65 -12.87
CA GLY A 2 14.85 -5.95 -12.68
C GLY A 2 13.86 -6.45 -13.72
N GLU A 3 12.72 -6.97 -13.30
CA GLU A 3 11.62 -7.26 -14.22
C GLU A 3 11.04 -5.95 -14.76
N SER A 4 10.85 -5.87 -16.06
CA SER A 4 10.12 -4.77 -16.69
C SER A 4 8.63 -5.07 -16.59
N ILE A 5 7.89 -4.18 -15.92
CA ILE A 5 6.44 -4.27 -15.73
C ILE A 5 5.79 -3.00 -16.29
N THR A 6 4.58 -3.13 -16.83
CA THR A 6 3.82 -1.97 -17.31
C THR A 6 3.35 -1.10 -16.14
N ILE A 7 3.09 0.19 -16.39
CA ILE A 7 2.51 1.10 -15.38
C ILE A 7 1.20 0.53 -14.84
N ASN A 8 0.36 -0.03 -15.71
CA ASN A 8 -0.91 -0.64 -15.31
C ASN A 8 -0.70 -1.85 -14.37
N SER A 9 0.20 -2.77 -14.73
CA SER A 9 0.56 -3.90 -13.88
C SER A 9 1.09 -3.46 -12.52
N LEU A 10 1.92 -2.40 -12.50
CA LEU A 10 2.45 -1.82 -11.27
C LEU A 10 1.35 -1.20 -10.40
N LEU A 11 0.38 -0.50 -11.00
CA LEU A 11 -0.77 0.05 -10.27
C LEU A 11 -1.64 -1.03 -9.62
N VAL A 12 -1.89 -2.13 -10.35
CA VAL A 12 -2.60 -3.30 -9.80
C VAL A 12 -1.83 -3.92 -8.64
N LEU A 13 -0.51 -4.09 -8.79
CA LEU A 13 0.36 -4.61 -7.74
C LEU A 13 0.36 -3.70 -6.51
N MET A 14 0.42 -2.38 -6.70
CA MET A 14 0.32 -1.41 -5.60
C MET A 14 -1.00 -1.52 -4.84
N LYS A 15 -2.12 -1.81 -5.53
CA LYS A 15 -3.41 -2.04 -4.87
C LYS A 15 -3.36 -3.27 -3.96
N ALA A 16 -2.88 -4.41 -4.48
CA ALA A 16 -2.74 -5.63 -3.69
C ALA A 16 -1.80 -5.45 -2.48
N ILE A 17 -0.71 -4.69 -2.65
CA ILE A 17 0.22 -4.40 -1.55
C ILE A 17 -0.41 -3.51 -0.49
N ARG A 18 -1.24 -2.52 -0.86
CA ARG A 18 -1.99 -1.71 0.12
C ARG A 18 -2.97 -2.56 0.92
N GLU A 19 -3.68 -3.47 0.27
CA GLU A 19 -4.56 -4.43 0.94
C GLU A 19 -3.77 -5.27 1.94
N ARG A 20 -2.59 -5.78 1.54
CA ARG A 20 -1.71 -6.55 2.43
C ARG A 20 -1.18 -5.75 3.61
N VAL A 21 -0.83 -4.47 3.43
CA VAL A 21 -0.42 -3.59 4.54
C VAL A 21 -1.57 -3.41 5.54
N ASN A 22 -2.79 -3.22 5.04
CA ASN A 22 -3.97 -3.08 5.90
C ASN A 22 -4.24 -4.36 6.69
N GLU A 23 -4.12 -5.54 6.07
CA GLU A 23 -4.23 -6.83 6.75
C GLU A 23 -3.19 -6.98 7.87
N LEU A 24 -1.92 -6.64 7.61
CA LEU A 24 -0.85 -6.74 8.61
C LEU A 24 -1.05 -5.76 9.77
N ARG A 25 -1.56 -4.56 9.49
CA ARG A 25 -1.93 -3.58 10.52
C ARG A 25 -3.14 -4.02 11.34
N ALA A 26 -4.14 -4.63 10.71
CA ALA A 26 -5.29 -5.22 11.39
C ALA A 26 -4.86 -6.42 12.25
N LEU A 27 -3.97 -7.26 11.72
CA LEU A 27 -3.38 -8.36 12.47
C LEU A 27 -2.69 -7.80 13.72
N ARG A 28 -1.84 -6.77 13.56
CA ARG A 28 -1.16 -6.03 14.65
C ARG A 28 -2.12 -5.55 15.75
N SER A 29 -3.28 -5.04 15.38
CA SER A 29 -4.25 -4.52 16.36
C SER A 29 -5.06 -5.63 17.05
N GLN A 30 -5.36 -6.73 16.35
CA GLN A 30 -6.21 -7.82 16.85
C GLN A 30 -5.56 -8.70 17.93
N VAL A 31 -4.23 -8.85 17.94
CA VAL A 31 -3.54 -9.81 18.83
C VAL A 31 -3.08 -9.22 20.16
N SER A 32 -3.56 -8.03 20.51
CA SER A 32 -3.37 -7.47 21.86
C SER A 32 -4.28 -8.07 22.93
N VAL A 33 -5.15 -9.05 22.63
CA VAL A 33 -6.11 -9.58 23.61
C VAL A 33 -6.32 -11.10 23.46
N LEU A 34 -5.55 -11.91 24.21
CA LEU A 34 -5.92 -13.29 24.51
C LEU A 34 -6.25 -13.37 26.00
N GLU A 35 -7.55 -13.50 26.31
CA GLU A 35 -8.04 -13.49 27.69
C GLU A 35 -7.91 -14.88 28.30
N THR A 36 -6.97 -15.05 29.23
CA THR A 36 -6.83 -16.31 29.96
C THR A 36 -7.34 -16.13 31.39
N TYR A 37 -8.49 -16.73 31.71
CA TYR A 37 -9.10 -16.67 33.04
C TYR A 37 -8.57 -17.80 33.92
N TYR A 38 -7.42 -17.60 34.58
CA TYR A 38 -6.99 -18.47 35.68
C TYR A 38 -6.96 -17.69 36.99
N GLY A 39 -7.96 -17.93 37.85
CA GLY A 39 -7.95 -17.93 39.33
C GLY A 39 -7.38 -16.77 40.17
N GLN A 40 -6.39 -16.00 39.71
CA GLN A 40 -5.73 -14.94 40.46
C GLN A 40 -5.42 -13.75 39.55
N LYS A 41 -5.61 -12.54 40.10
CA LYS A 41 -5.72 -11.24 39.42
C LYS A 41 -4.40 -10.72 38.80
N GLU A 42 -3.80 -11.42 37.84
CA GLU A 42 -2.74 -10.83 37.02
C GLU A 42 -3.00 -11.02 35.52
N LYS A 43 -3.14 -9.88 34.84
CA LYS A 43 -3.37 -9.77 33.41
C LYS A 43 -2.03 -9.90 32.69
N THR A 44 -1.73 -11.07 32.13
CA THR A 44 -0.56 -11.25 31.25
C THR A 44 -1.00 -11.19 29.80
N VAL A 45 -0.56 -10.14 29.08
CA VAL A 45 -0.81 -9.98 27.63
C VAL A 45 0.36 -10.60 26.88
N VAL A 46 0.14 -11.71 26.18
CA VAL A 46 1.16 -12.36 25.34
C VAL A 46 0.70 -12.31 23.87
N PRO A 47 1.47 -11.70 22.96
CA PRO A 47 1.12 -11.67 21.54
C PRO A 47 1.30 -13.06 20.91
N GLN A 48 0.35 -13.48 20.06
CA GLN A 48 0.35 -14.75 19.34
C GLN A 48 1.41 -14.84 18.23
N TYR A 49 2.01 -13.72 17.84
CA TYR A 49 3.06 -13.67 16.81
C TYR A 49 4.10 -12.60 17.17
N ASP A 50 5.27 -12.65 16.53
CA ASP A 50 6.31 -11.63 16.71
C ASP A 50 5.91 -10.31 16.03
N VAL A 51 5.45 -9.36 16.85
CA VAL A 51 5.03 -8.02 16.42
C VAL A 51 6.16 -7.30 15.65
N LYS A 52 7.43 -7.56 15.99
CA LYS A 52 8.57 -6.93 15.31
C LYS A 52 8.70 -7.40 13.87
N LEU A 53 8.40 -8.68 13.60
CA LEU A 53 8.42 -9.21 12.24
C LEU A 53 7.29 -8.61 11.39
N VAL A 54 6.10 -8.43 11.99
CA VAL A 54 4.96 -7.77 11.34
C VAL A 54 5.32 -6.32 10.99
N ASP A 55 5.86 -5.57 11.94
CA ASP A 55 6.26 -4.17 11.72
C ASP A 55 7.35 -4.06 10.65
N LYS A 56 8.37 -4.93 10.69
CA LYS A 56 9.42 -4.96 9.67
C LYS A 56 8.85 -5.20 8.27
N LYS A 57 7.86 -6.10 8.15
CA LYS A 57 7.22 -6.40 6.87
C LYS A 57 6.35 -5.23 6.38
N VAL A 58 5.64 -4.56 7.27
CA VAL A 58 4.88 -3.34 6.93
C VAL A 58 5.81 -2.27 6.36
N VAL A 59 6.93 -2.00 7.01
CA VAL A 59 7.92 -1.01 6.55
C VAL A 59 8.50 -1.39 5.18
N GLU A 60 8.77 -2.67 4.93
CA GLU A 60 9.25 -3.15 3.63
C GLU A 60 8.23 -2.86 2.51
N LEU A 61 6.95 -3.15 2.74
CA LEU A 61 5.88 -2.93 1.79
C LEU A 61 5.63 -1.43 1.53
N GLU A 62 5.69 -0.59 2.57
CA GLU A 62 5.56 0.86 2.43
C GLU A 62 6.71 1.48 1.63
N ASN A 63 7.94 1.01 1.85
CA ASN A 63 9.10 1.42 1.06
C ASN A 63 8.95 1.01 -0.41
N PHE A 64 8.39 -0.16 -0.68
CA PHE A 64 8.06 -0.57 -2.05
C PHE A 64 7.04 0.38 -2.68
N LEU A 65 5.94 0.68 -1.98
CA LEU A 65 4.90 1.59 -2.47
C LEU A 65 5.46 2.98 -2.80
N PHE A 66 6.33 3.52 -1.94
CA PHE A 66 6.99 4.80 -2.17
C PHE A 66 7.86 4.78 -3.43
N LYS A 67 8.67 3.73 -3.61
CA LYS A 67 9.52 3.59 -4.80
C LYS A 67 8.70 3.42 -6.07
N ALA A 68 7.62 2.64 -6.02
CA ALA A 68 6.71 2.42 -7.14
C ALA A 68 6.03 3.73 -7.59
N ASP A 69 5.51 4.51 -6.64
CA ASP A 69 4.87 5.81 -6.93
C ASP A 69 5.85 6.80 -7.56
N SER A 70 7.08 6.88 -7.02
CA SER A 70 8.14 7.71 -7.58
C SER A 70 8.46 7.32 -9.03
N LYS A 71 8.53 6.02 -9.33
CA LYS A 71 8.79 5.51 -10.69
C LYS A 71 7.67 5.82 -11.67
N ILE A 72 6.40 5.71 -11.24
CA ILE A 72 5.25 6.08 -12.08
C ILE A 72 5.29 7.57 -12.41
N LYS A 73 5.55 8.42 -11.41
CA LYS A 73 5.67 9.87 -11.63
C LYS A 73 6.80 10.22 -12.59
N GLN A 74 7.95 9.58 -12.46
CA GLN A 74 9.07 9.73 -13.41
C GLN A 74 8.67 9.31 -14.83
N ALA A 75 8.00 8.17 -14.98
CA ALA A 75 7.56 7.68 -16.29
C ALA A 75 6.53 8.63 -16.92
N ASN A 76 5.56 9.11 -16.15
CA ASN A 76 4.53 10.05 -16.63
C ASN A 76 5.10 11.42 -17.00
N ALA A 77 6.18 11.87 -16.36
CA ALA A 77 6.83 13.15 -16.68
C ALA A 77 7.60 13.11 -18.01
N ILE A 78 8.02 11.92 -18.45
CA ILE A 78 8.80 11.73 -19.68
C ILE A 78 7.90 11.40 -20.86
N ASN A 79 6.83 10.62 -20.62
CA ASN A 79 5.94 10.16 -21.68
C ASN A 79 4.97 11.27 -22.09
N THR A 80 5.17 11.81 -23.28
CA THR A 80 4.21 12.72 -23.94
C THR A 80 3.07 11.91 -24.54
N ILE A 81 1.84 12.36 -24.30
CA ILE A 81 0.64 11.81 -24.93
C ILE A 81 0.20 12.80 -25.99
N ASP A 82 0.31 12.42 -27.26
CA ASP A 82 -0.32 13.17 -28.34
C ASP A 82 -1.81 12.88 -28.33
N ILE A 83 -2.60 13.93 -28.11
CA ILE A 83 -4.05 13.87 -28.13
C ILE A 83 -4.51 14.61 -29.39
N ASP A 84 -5.21 13.90 -30.28
CA ASP A 84 -5.89 14.50 -31.43
C ASP A 84 -7.24 15.09 -30.99
N ALA A 85 -7.19 16.04 -30.06
CA ALA A 85 -8.36 16.76 -29.58
C ALA A 85 -8.02 18.23 -29.39
N ASN A 86 -8.87 19.10 -29.92
CA ASN A 86 -8.79 20.53 -29.67
C ASN A 86 -9.33 20.83 -28.25
N VAL A 87 -8.42 20.82 -27.27
CA VAL A 87 -8.74 21.04 -25.85
C VAL A 87 -9.46 22.37 -25.64
N ASP A 88 -9.12 23.40 -26.41
CA ASP A 88 -9.73 24.73 -26.30
C ASP A 88 -11.22 24.70 -26.70
N SER A 89 -11.56 23.91 -27.72
CA SER A 89 -12.95 23.70 -28.12
C SER A 89 -13.75 22.93 -27.07
N LEU A 90 -13.11 22.02 -26.32
CA LEU A 90 -13.78 21.23 -25.28
C LEU A 90 -14.03 22.04 -24.00
N LEU A 91 -13.20 23.05 -23.73
CA LEU A 91 -13.30 23.91 -22.56
C LEU A 91 -14.02 25.24 -22.83
N ALA A 92 -14.47 25.47 -24.06
CA ALA A 92 -15.22 26.66 -24.42
C ALA A 92 -16.56 26.71 -23.65
N PRO A 93 -16.97 27.90 -23.18
CA PRO A 93 -18.27 28.07 -22.52
C PRO A 93 -19.41 27.75 -23.49
N LEU A 94 -20.48 27.13 -22.97
CA LEU A 94 -21.71 26.90 -23.72
C LEU A 94 -22.40 28.25 -23.95
N GLU A 95 -22.71 28.56 -25.21
CA GLU A 95 -23.58 29.68 -25.60
C GLU A 95 -25.05 29.41 -25.26
#